data_AF-A0A962SGI7-F1
#
_entry.id   AF-A0A962SGI7-F1
#
_cell.length_a   1.000
_cell.length_b   1.000
_cell.length_c   1.000
_cell.angle_alpha   90.00
_cell.angle_beta   90.00
_cell.angle_gamma   90.00
#
_symmetry.space_group_name_H-M   'P 1'
#
loop_
_entity.id
_entity.type
_entity.pdbx_description
1 polymer ?
#
loop_
_entity_poly.entity_id
_entity_poly.type
_entity_poly.pdbx_seq_one_letter_code
_entity_poly.pdbx_strand_id
1 'polypeptide(L)'
;GIVGGGPAIRAVLKRVDAAARSNATVLLRGETGTGKELFARAIHDASPRAKGPFVKVNCAALSESVLESELFGHEKGAFTGAINQRIGRFELAHGGTLFLDEIGEISPAFQAKLLRVLQEGEFERVGGAKTLKVDVRIVCATNRNLEEAVAKNQFRADLYYRINVVTLLLPPLRQRVEDIPALARLFLERFSNEN
;
A
#
# COMPACT_ATOMS: atom_id res chain seq x y z
N GLY A 1 -9.95 1.29 -14.71
CA GLY A 1 -9.13 0.06 -14.60
C GLY A 1 -7.74 0.31 -15.13
N ILE A 2 -6.87 -0.70 -15.14
CA ILE A 2 -5.55 -0.60 -15.79
C ILE A 2 -5.79 -0.51 -17.31
N VAL A 3 -5.21 0.50 -17.95
CA VAL A 3 -5.31 0.72 -19.40
C VAL A 3 -3.95 0.51 -20.04
N GLY A 4 -3.96 -0.14 -21.20
CA GLY A 4 -2.75 -0.60 -21.87
C GLY A 4 -2.80 -2.10 -22.10
N GLY A 5 -2.09 -2.55 -23.11
CA GLY A 5 -2.04 -3.93 -23.54
C GLY A 5 -0.67 -4.34 -24.05
N GLY A 6 0.34 -3.47 -24.01
CA GLY A 6 1.70 -3.76 -24.46
C GLY A 6 2.37 -4.94 -23.74
N PRO A 7 3.43 -5.53 -24.31
CA PRO A 7 4.17 -6.62 -23.70
C PRO A 7 4.59 -6.34 -22.24
N ALA A 8 5.01 -5.11 -21.94
CA ALA A 8 5.45 -4.71 -20.60
C ALA A 8 4.31 -4.80 -19.58
N ILE A 9 3.13 -4.26 -19.89
CA ILE A 9 1.95 -4.34 -19.00
C ILE A 9 1.45 -5.78 -18.87
N ARG A 10 1.37 -6.53 -19.96
CA ARG A 10 0.96 -7.95 -19.91
C ARG A 10 1.88 -8.79 -19.02
N ALA A 11 3.18 -8.52 -19.05
CA ALA A 11 4.14 -9.20 -18.19
C ALA A 11 3.87 -8.90 -16.70
N VAL A 12 3.57 -7.65 -16.35
CA VAL A 12 3.20 -7.27 -14.98
C VAL A 12 1.88 -7.91 -14.56
N LEU A 13 0.85 -7.88 -15.43
CA LEU A 13 -0.46 -8.47 -15.13
C LEU A 13 -0.37 -9.98 -14.85
N LYS A 14 0.44 -10.73 -15.62
CA LYS A 14 0.70 -12.14 -15.33
C LYS A 14 1.29 -12.36 -13.93
N ARG A 15 2.18 -11.46 -13.49
CA ARG A 15 2.75 -11.52 -12.13
C ARG A 15 1.75 -11.09 -11.06
N VAL A 16 0.87 -10.14 -11.36
CA VAL A 16 -0.27 -9.79 -10.49
C VAL A 16 -1.14 -11.01 -10.24
N ASP A 17 -1.52 -11.74 -11.30
CA ASP A 17 -2.37 -12.94 -11.17
C ASP A 17 -1.70 -14.02 -10.31
N ALA A 18 -0.39 -14.23 -10.49
CA ALA A 18 0.37 -15.18 -9.68
C ALA A 18 0.45 -14.72 -8.22
N ALA A 19 0.75 -13.45 -7.97
CA ALA A 19 0.85 -12.88 -6.63
C ALA A 19 -0.50 -12.93 -5.89
N ALA A 20 -1.60 -12.64 -6.60
CA ALA A 20 -2.95 -12.57 -6.04
C ALA A 20 -3.42 -13.89 -5.40
N ARG A 21 -2.95 -15.04 -5.91
CA ARG A 21 -3.32 -16.39 -5.41
C ARG A 21 -2.75 -16.73 -4.04
N SER A 22 -1.73 -16.00 -3.56
CA SER A 22 -1.14 -16.19 -2.23
C SER A 22 -1.49 -15.04 -1.29
N ASN A 23 -1.29 -15.24 0.01
CA ASN A 23 -1.37 -14.17 1.02
C ASN A 23 -0.03 -13.45 1.23
N ALA A 24 0.98 -13.69 0.38
CA ALA A 24 2.27 -13.03 0.50
C ALA A 24 2.13 -11.51 0.38
N THR A 25 2.96 -10.78 1.15
CA THR A 25 3.10 -9.33 1.00
C THR A 25 3.64 -9.01 -0.38
N VAL A 26 2.99 -8.06 -1.06
CA VAL A 26 3.43 -7.60 -2.37
C VAL A 26 4.01 -6.19 -2.27
N LEU A 27 5.22 -5.98 -2.78
CA LEU A 27 5.84 -4.67 -2.92
C LEU A 27 5.76 -4.21 -4.38
N LEU A 28 4.96 -3.18 -4.63
CA LEU A 28 4.87 -2.48 -5.90
C LEU A 28 5.95 -1.41 -5.98
N ARG A 29 6.80 -1.47 -7.00
CA ARG A 29 7.87 -0.51 -7.21
C ARG A 29 7.71 0.15 -8.56
N GLY A 30 7.80 1.47 -8.58
CA GLY A 30 7.68 2.24 -9.82
C GLY A 30 7.61 3.72 -9.55
N GLU A 31 7.90 4.50 -10.58
CA GLU A 31 7.87 5.95 -10.52
C GLU A 31 6.47 6.46 -10.12
N THR A 32 6.43 7.69 -9.60
CA THR A 32 5.18 8.41 -9.35
C THR A 32 4.33 8.44 -10.63
N GLY A 33 3.03 8.19 -10.52
CA GLY A 33 2.12 8.19 -11.67
C GLY A 33 2.11 6.91 -12.52
N THR A 34 2.87 5.87 -12.18
CA THR A 34 2.83 4.58 -12.92
C THR A 34 1.55 3.76 -12.72
N GLY A 35 0.70 4.16 -11.76
CA GLY A 35 -0.59 3.53 -11.47
C GLY A 35 -0.56 2.50 -10.34
N LYS A 36 0.38 2.61 -9.38
CA LYS A 36 0.56 1.66 -8.25
C LYS A 36 -0.75 1.28 -7.56
N GLU A 37 -1.64 2.24 -7.28
CA GLU A 37 -2.96 1.98 -6.68
C GLU A 37 -3.82 1.03 -7.53
N LEU A 38 -3.82 1.18 -8.87
CA LEU A 38 -4.59 0.32 -9.77
C LEU A 38 -4.08 -1.12 -9.74
N PHE A 39 -2.76 -1.31 -9.64
CA PHE A 39 -2.16 -2.65 -9.52
C PHE A 39 -2.44 -3.27 -8.15
N ALA A 40 -2.41 -2.48 -7.07
CA ALA A 40 -2.78 -2.95 -5.74
C ALA A 40 -4.25 -3.40 -5.69
N ARG A 41 -5.15 -2.63 -6.32
CA ARG A 41 -6.56 -2.97 -6.48
C ARG A 41 -6.72 -4.27 -7.26
N ALA A 42 -6.04 -4.40 -8.40
CA ALA A 42 -6.08 -5.62 -9.21
C ALA A 42 -5.59 -6.86 -8.46
N ILE A 43 -4.53 -6.75 -7.65
CA ILE A 43 -4.06 -7.84 -6.78
C ILE A 43 -5.15 -8.26 -5.81
N HIS A 44 -5.83 -7.31 -5.16
CA HIS A 44 -6.91 -7.64 -4.25
C HIS A 44 -8.09 -8.31 -4.97
N ASP A 45 -8.53 -7.74 -6.10
CA ASP A 45 -9.69 -8.23 -6.86
C ASP A 45 -9.48 -9.63 -7.42
N ALA A 46 -8.23 -9.99 -7.75
CA ALA A 46 -7.86 -11.33 -8.21
C ALA A 46 -7.56 -12.32 -7.05
N SER A 47 -7.67 -11.89 -5.79
CA SER A 47 -7.31 -12.71 -4.63
C SER A 47 -8.51 -13.42 -3.97
N PRO A 48 -8.26 -14.44 -3.13
CA PRO A 48 -9.32 -15.04 -2.30
C PRO A 48 -10.03 -14.04 -1.37
N ARG A 49 -9.44 -12.86 -1.14
CA ARG A 49 -9.96 -11.78 -0.28
C ARG A 49 -10.76 -10.71 -1.03
N ALA A 50 -11.08 -10.92 -2.31
CA ALA A 50 -11.75 -9.92 -3.16
C ALA A 50 -13.12 -9.44 -2.64
N LYS A 51 -13.81 -10.24 -1.81
CA LYS A 51 -15.07 -9.85 -1.15
C LYS A 51 -14.87 -9.04 0.13
N GLY A 52 -13.65 -9.02 0.66
CA GLY A 52 -13.28 -8.28 1.86
C GLY A 52 -12.98 -6.81 1.57
N PRO A 53 -12.69 -6.02 2.62
CA PRO A 53 -12.38 -4.60 2.45
C PRO A 53 -11.04 -4.41 1.72
N PHE A 54 -10.96 -3.36 0.90
CA PHE A 54 -9.71 -2.83 0.37
C PHE A 54 -9.50 -1.43 0.91
N VAL A 55 -8.64 -1.33 1.92
CA VAL A 55 -8.36 -0.09 2.63
C VAL A 55 -7.04 0.47 2.14
N LYS A 56 -7.00 1.77 1.85
CA LYS A 56 -5.80 2.46 1.39
C LYS A 56 -5.34 3.52 2.37
N VAL A 57 -4.03 3.68 2.49
CA VAL A 57 -3.36 4.72 3.27
C VAL A 57 -2.18 5.23 2.46
N ASN A 58 -2.08 6.55 2.30
CA ASN A 58 -0.89 7.20 1.75
C ASN A 58 -0.01 7.64 2.93
N CYS A 59 1.18 7.04 3.06
CA CYS A 59 2.08 7.29 4.17
C CYS A 59 2.83 8.63 4.06
N ALA A 60 2.95 9.20 2.87
CA ALA A 60 3.67 10.46 2.65
C ALA A 60 2.80 11.72 2.91
N ALA A 61 1.47 11.57 2.94
CA ALA A 61 0.54 12.69 3.02
C ALA A 61 0.26 13.19 4.45
N LEU A 62 0.79 12.53 5.48
CA LEU A 62 0.40 12.71 6.88
C LEU A 62 1.63 12.95 7.77
N SER A 63 1.45 13.73 8.84
CA SER A 63 2.45 13.76 9.92
C SER A 63 2.48 12.40 10.63
N GLU A 64 3.58 12.09 11.31
CA GLU A 64 3.78 10.79 11.97
C GLU A 64 2.66 10.44 12.97
N SER A 65 2.25 11.39 13.80
CA SER A 65 1.17 11.17 14.78
C SER A 65 -0.19 10.93 14.12
N VAL A 66 -0.47 11.62 13.00
CA VAL A 66 -1.70 11.42 12.24
C VAL A 66 -1.67 10.09 11.51
N LEU A 67 -0.53 9.70 10.93
CA LEU A 67 -0.35 8.42 10.29
C LEU A 67 -0.55 7.26 11.28
N GLU A 68 -0.01 7.39 12.49
CA GLU A 68 -0.19 6.42 13.56
C GLU A 68 -1.66 6.28 13.97
N SER A 69 -2.32 7.41 14.20
CA SER A 69 -3.74 7.48 14.53
C SER A 69 -4.64 6.95 13.41
N GLU A 70 -4.28 7.16 12.13
CA GLU A 70 -5.01 6.58 11.01
C GLU A 70 -4.79 5.07 10.93
N LEU A 71 -3.55 4.58 10.99
CA LEU A 71 -3.26 3.16 10.81
C LEU A 71 -3.76 2.29 11.97
N PHE A 72 -3.50 2.71 13.21
CA PHE A 72 -3.81 1.93 14.41
C PHE A 72 -5.05 2.44 15.16
N GLY A 73 -5.61 3.58 14.79
CA GLY A 73 -6.70 4.18 15.56
C GLY A 73 -6.21 4.76 16.87
N HIS A 74 -7.13 5.34 17.64
CA HIS A 74 -6.84 5.89 18.96
C HIS A 74 -8.02 5.74 19.89
N GLU A 75 -7.72 5.64 21.18
CA GLU A 75 -8.72 5.75 22.24
C GLU A 75 -9.07 7.21 22.54
N LYS A 76 -10.25 7.43 23.11
CA LYS A 76 -10.65 8.76 23.58
C LYS A 76 -9.65 9.26 24.63
N GLY A 77 -9.14 10.48 24.45
CA GLY A 77 -8.18 11.11 25.36
C GLY A 77 -6.71 10.70 25.14
N ALA A 78 -6.39 9.97 24.07
CA ALA A 78 -5.02 9.54 23.79
C ALA A 78 -4.03 10.70 23.52
N PHE A 79 -4.53 11.84 23.02
CA PHE A 79 -3.76 13.08 22.81
C PHE A 79 -4.71 14.29 22.78
N THR A 80 -4.17 15.50 22.80
CA THR A 80 -4.94 16.74 22.66
C THR A 80 -5.71 16.76 21.34
N GLY A 81 -7.04 16.72 21.43
CA GLY A 81 -7.93 16.64 20.26
C GLY A 81 -8.55 15.26 20.01
N ALA A 82 -8.16 14.22 20.76
CA ALA A 82 -8.78 12.89 20.72
C ALA A 82 -10.13 12.86 21.46
N ILE A 83 -11.12 13.62 20.96
CA ILE A 83 -12.44 13.79 21.60
C ILE A 83 -13.24 12.48 21.59
N ASN A 84 -13.10 11.70 20.53
CA ASN A 84 -13.75 10.42 20.33
C ASN A 84 -12.72 9.33 20.05
N GLN A 85 -13.09 8.08 20.32
CA GLN A 85 -12.33 6.93 19.85
C GLN A 85 -12.43 6.85 18.32
N ARG A 86 -11.36 6.38 17.67
CA ARG A 86 -11.31 6.13 16.23
C ARG A 86 -10.77 4.74 15.91
N ILE A 87 -11.45 4.05 15.01
CA ILE A 87 -11.02 2.75 14.47
C ILE A 87 -9.91 2.97 13.43
N GLY A 88 -8.83 2.20 13.55
CA GLY A 88 -7.68 2.26 12.66
C GLY A 88 -7.87 1.51 11.34
N ARG A 89 -7.01 1.80 10.37
CA ARG A 89 -7.05 1.20 9.02
C ARG A 89 -6.74 -0.28 9.03
N PHE A 90 -5.90 -0.77 9.95
CA PHE A 90 -5.68 -2.21 10.13
C PHE A 90 -6.97 -2.95 10.53
N GLU A 91 -7.72 -2.40 11.49
CA GLU A 91 -9.02 -2.94 11.88
C GLU A 91 -10.03 -2.87 10.72
N LEU A 92 -10.12 -1.74 10.02
CA LEU A 92 -11.01 -1.59 8.86
C LEU A 92 -10.67 -2.56 7.72
N ALA A 93 -9.41 -2.99 7.62
CA ALA A 93 -8.93 -3.91 6.58
C ALA A 93 -9.05 -5.39 6.98
N HIS A 94 -9.57 -5.69 8.18
CA HIS A 94 -9.69 -7.06 8.67
C HIS A 94 -10.48 -7.95 7.68
N GLY A 95 -9.94 -9.13 7.38
CA GLY A 95 -10.48 -10.06 6.38
C GLY A 95 -10.23 -9.65 4.92
N GLY A 96 -9.55 -8.52 4.69
CA GLY A 96 -9.32 -7.94 3.38
C GLY A 96 -7.84 -7.62 3.12
N THR A 97 -7.61 -6.52 2.43
CA THR A 97 -6.28 -6.02 2.05
C THR A 97 -6.08 -4.58 2.51
N LEU A 98 -4.92 -4.29 3.10
CA LEU A 98 -4.44 -2.94 3.38
C LEU A 98 -3.36 -2.58 2.36
N PHE A 99 -3.60 -1.49 1.63
CA PHE A 99 -2.66 -0.88 0.70
C PHE A 99 -1.92 0.28 1.37
N LEU A 100 -0.61 0.17 1.49
CA LEU A 100 0.29 1.19 2.04
C LEU A 100 1.06 1.86 0.90
N ASP A 101 0.62 3.04 0.48
CA ASP A 101 1.29 3.81 -0.58
C ASP A 101 2.40 4.69 -0.01
N GLU A 102 3.45 4.86 -0.80
CA GLU A 102 4.68 5.56 -0.43
C GLU A 102 5.28 5.10 0.90
N ILE A 103 5.38 3.77 1.08
CA ILE A 103 5.97 3.14 2.27
C ILE A 103 7.44 3.53 2.48
N GLY A 104 8.12 4.07 1.47
CA GLY A 104 9.50 4.54 1.61
C GLY A 104 9.64 5.83 2.43
N GLU A 105 8.55 6.53 2.71
CA GLU A 105 8.57 7.85 3.36
C GLU A 105 8.28 7.80 4.87
N ILE A 106 8.05 6.62 5.45
CA ILE A 106 7.75 6.50 6.89
C ILE A 106 8.99 6.71 7.76
N SER A 107 8.79 7.33 8.93
CA SER A 107 9.85 7.55 9.92
C SER A 107 10.44 6.23 10.45
N PRO A 108 11.71 6.19 10.91
CA PRO A 108 12.28 5.00 11.53
C PRO A 108 11.50 4.49 12.75
N ALA A 109 10.90 5.39 13.55
CA ALA A 109 10.08 5.01 14.69
C ALA A 109 8.78 4.33 14.23
N PHE A 110 8.16 4.85 13.16
CA PHE A 110 6.97 4.25 12.56
C PHE A 110 7.27 2.87 11.94
N GLN A 111 8.44 2.70 11.32
CA GLN A 111 8.88 1.41 10.77
C GLN A 111 8.92 0.31 11.84
N ALA A 112 9.37 0.62 13.05
CA ALA A 112 9.40 -0.33 14.16
C ALA A 112 7.99 -0.77 14.58
N LYS A 113 7.05 0.17 14.69
CA LYS A 113 5.66 -0.13 15.04
C LYS A 113 4.98 -0.97 13.95
N LEU A 114 5.15 -0.58 12.69
CA LEU A 114 4.60 -1.31 11.55
C LEU A 114 5.15 -2.75 11.50
N LEU A 115 6.46 -2.94 11.67
CA LEU A 115 7.07 -4.26 11.68
C LEU A 115 6.42 -5.20 12.69
N ARG A 116 6.16 -4.71 13.91
CA ARG A 116 5.51 -5.51 14.96
C ARG A 116 4.15 -6.02 14.52
N VAL A 117 3.32 -5.15 13.95
CA VAL A 117 1.98 -5.55 13.45
C VAL A 117 2.10 -6.52 12.27
N LEU A 118 3.08 -6.32 11.38
CA LEU A 118 3.32 -7.24 10.27
C LEU A 118 3.81 -8.62 10.72
N GLN A 119 4.49 -8.72 11.86
CA GLN A 119 5.00 -9.98 12.41
C GLN A 119 3.95 -10.72 13.22
N GLU A 120 3.29 -10.01 14.14
CA GLU A 120 2.38 -10.59 15.13
C GLU A 120 0.93 -10.70 14.61
N GLY A 121 0.54 -9.84 13.66
CA GLY A 121 -0.87 -9.68 13.29
C GLY A 121 -1.69 -8.99 14.39
N GLU A 122 -1.02 -8.32 15.32
CA GLU A 122 -1.61 -7.72 16.50
C GLU A 122 -1.12 -6.29 16.69
N PHE A 123 -1.97 -5.43 17.23
CA PHE A 123 -1.61 -4.05 17.55
C PHE A 123 -2.46 -3.48 18.69
N GLU A 124 -2.05 -2.34 19.23
CA GLU A 124 -2.80 -1.55 20.21
C GLU A 124 -3.15 -0.20 19.60
N ARG A 125 -4.33 0.32 19.93
CA ARG A 125 -4.68 1.69 19.54
C ARG A 125 -3.80 2.68 20.30
N VAL A 126 -3.56 3.85 19.72
CA VAL A 126 -2.82 4.92 20.40
C VAL A 126 -3.55 5.27 21.70
N GLY A 127 -2.81 5.25 22.82
CA GLY A 127 -3.34 5.51 24.16
C GLY A 127 -4.18 4.39 24.76
N GLY A 128 -4.33 3.25 24.08
CA GLY A 128 -5.00 2.06 24.58
C GLY A 128 -4.02 0.98 25.03
N ALA A 129 -4.49 0.05 25.86
CA ALA A 129 -3.73 -1.13 26.29
C ALA A 129 -4.36 -2.45 25.79
N LYS A 130 -5.48 -2.37 25.06
CA LYS A 130 -6.16 -3.55 24.53
C LYS A 130 -5.47 -3.97 23.23
N THR A 131 -4.84 -5.14 23.24
CA THR A 131 -4.30 -5.78 22.04
C THR A 131 -5.44 -6.26 21.14
N LEU A 132 -5.35 -5.95 19.85
CA LEU A 132 -6.32 -6.28 18.81
C LEU A 132 -5.63 -7.17 17.78
N LYS A 133 -6.24 -8.32 17.47
CA LYS A 133 -5.77 -9.23 16.42
C LYS A 133 -6.46 -8.91 15.10
N VAL A 134 -5.71 -8.88 14.02
CA VAL A 134 -6.24 -8.67 12.68
C VAL A 134 -5.65 -9.65 11.67
N ASP A 135 -6.49 -10.11 10.74
CA ASP A 135 -6.05 -10.88 9.59
C ASP A 135 -6.12 -10.00 8.34
N VAL A 136 -5.00 -9.43 7.92
CA VAL A 136 -4.93 -8.45 6.83
C VAL A 136 -3.84 -8.85 5.85
N ARG A 137 -4.19 -8.87 4.55
CA ARG A 137 -3.19 -8.98 3.50
C ARG A 137 -2.56 -7.62 3.24
N ILE A 138 -1.25 -7.56 3.06
CA ILE A 138 -0.51 -6.31 2.88
C ILE A 138 -0.06 -6.17 1.42
N VAL A 139 -0.32 -5.00 0.85
CA VAL A 139 0.28 -4.55 -0.41
C VAL A 139 0.94 -3.20 -0.15
N CYS A 140 2.23 -3.09 -0.42
CA CYS A 140 2.98 -1.85 -0.25
C CYS A 140 3.33 -1.26 -1.61
N ALA A 141 3.49 0.05 -1.68
CA ALA A 141 3.98 0.75 -2.86
C ALA A 141 5.02 1.80 -2.49
N THR A 142 6.01 1.99 -3.36
CA THR A 142 7.02 3.06 -3.21
C THR A 142 7.67 3.40 -4.54
N ASN A 143 8.06 4.66 -4.71
CA ASN A 143 8.97 5.09 -5.78
C ASN A 143 10.45 5.08 -5.34
N ARG A 144 10.76 4.86 -4.06
CA ARG A 144 12.12 4.92 -3.52
C ARG A 144 12.90 3.62 -3.74
N ASN A 145 14.22 3.78 -3.86
CA ASN A 145 15.15 2.67 -3.74
C ASN A 145 15.32 2.28 -2.26
N LEU A 146 14.56 1.29 -1.79
CA LEU A 146 14.60 0.80 -0.41
C LEU A 146 15.92 0.11 -0.08
N GLU A 147 16.58 -0.54 -1.05
CA GLU A 147 17.90 -1.16 -0.87
C GLU A 147 18.94 -0.09 -0.52
N GLU A 148 18.94 1.02 -1.26
CA GLU A 148 19.77 2.18 -0.92
C GLU A 148 19.38 2.83 0.41
N ALA A 149 18.08 2.92 0.70
CA ALA A 149 17.60 3.46 1.97
C ALA A 149 18.03 2.58 3.17
N VAL A 150 18.04 1.26 3.00
CA VAL A 150 18.57 0.30 3.98
C VAL A 150 20.08 0.49 4.15
N ALA A 151 20.84 0.58 3.06
CA ALA A 151 22.28 0.82 3.11
C ALA A 151 22.64 2.15 3.81
N LYS A 152 21.75 3.14 3.73
CA LYS A 152 21.88 4.46 4.39
C LYS A 152 21.27 4.52 5.80
N ASN A 153 20.79 3.39 6.36
CA ASN A 153 20.07 3.32 7.64
C ASN A 153 18.82 4.21 7.73
N GLN A 154 18.21 4.54 6.59
CA GLN A 154 16.96 5.32 6.50
C GLN A 154 15.72 4.41 6.48
N PHE A 155 15.91 3.13 6.17
CA PHE A 155 14.87 2.12 6.20
C PHE A 155 15.40 0.87 6.90
N ARG A 156 14.64 0.27 7.81
CA ARG A 156 15.09 -0.90 8.55
C ARG A 156 15.16 -2.12 7.65
N ALA A 157 16.26 -2.86 7.74
CA ALA A 157 16.48 -4.06 6.95
C ALA A 157 15.43 -5.15 7.24
N ASP A 158 15.05 -5.35 8.50
CA ASP A 158 14.05 -6.33 8.91
C ASP A 158 12.65 -6.05 8.33
N LEU A 159 12.22 -4.79 8.34
CA LEU A 159 10.99 -4.36 7.68
C LEU A 159 11.08 -4.55 6.16
N TYR A 160 12.20 -4.18 5.54
CA TYR A 160 12.41 -4.38 4.10
C TYR A 160 12.23 -5.85 3.71
N TYR A 161 12.90 -6.77 4.40
CA TYR A 161 12.76 -8.20 4.12
C TYR A 161 11.34 -8.72 4.40
N ARG A 162 10.63 -8.16 5.38
CA ARG A 162 9.24 -8.55 5.68
C ARG A 162 8.25 -8.12 4.59
N ILE A 163 8.47 -6.98 3.94
CA ILE A 163 7.57 -6.47 2.89
C ILE A 163 7.99 -6.88 1.47
N ASN A 164 9.27 -7.21 1.26
CA ASN A 164 9.83 -7.54 -0.05
C ASN A 164 9.76 -9.05 -0.36
N VAL A 165 8.59 -9.66 -0.18
CA VAL A 165 8.38 -11.10 -0.44
C VAL A 165 8.08 -11.34 -1.92
N VAL A 166 7.14 -10.57 -2.49
CA VAL A 166 6.85 -10.56 -3.93
C VAL A 166 6.99 -9.14 -4.45
N THR A 167 7.93 -8.91 -5.35
CA THR A 167 8.21 -7.57 -5.89
C THR A 167 7.70 -7.43 -7.31
N LEU A 168 6.84 -6.45 -7.57
CA LEU A 168 6.37 -6.10 -8.91
C LEU A 168 6.93 -4.75 -9.32
N LEU A 169 7.77 -4.76 -10.37
CA LEU A 169 8.30 -3.56 -10.98
C LEU A 169 7.31 -3.07 -12.05
N LEU A 170 6.77 -1.87 -11.85
CA LEU A 170 5.87 -1.21 -12.77
C LEU A 170 6.67 -0.37 -13.77
N PRO A 171 6.58 -0.64 -15.08
CA PRO A 171 7.34 0.09 -16.07
C PRO A 171 6.85 1.55 -16.18
N PRO A 172 7.76 2.53 -16.20
CA PRO A 172 7.40 3.90 -16.52
C PRO A 172 6.90 4.02 -17.96
N LEU A 173 6.15 5.08 -18.27
CA LEU A 173 5.48 5.22 -19.57
C LEU A 173 6.45 5.16 -20.76
N ARG A 174 7.69 5.64 -20.60
CA ARG A 174 8.76 5.56 -21.61
C ARG A 174 9.20 4.12 -21.96
N GLN A 175 8.88 3.14 -21.14
CA GLN A 175 9.13 1.71 -21.38
C GLN A 175 7.89 0.95 -21.88
N ARG A 176 6.76 1.66 -22.07
CA ARG A 176 5.49 1.12 -22.58
C ARG A 176 4.81 2.14 -23.51
N VAL A 177 5.59 2.64 -24.48
CA VAL A 177 5.16 3.73 -25.39
C VAL A 177 3.93 3.34 -26.23
N GLU A 178 3.76 2.05 -26.50
CA GLU A 178 2.60 1.49 -27.20
C GLU A 178 1.27 1.69 -26.45
N ASP A 179 1.31 1.91 -25.14
CA ASP A 179 0.12 2.16 -24.32
C ASP A 179 -0.29 3.65 -24.31
N ILE A 180 0.57 4.55 -24.81
CA ILE A 180 0.31 6.01 -24.82
C ILE A 180 -0.97 6.36 -25.58
N PRO A 181 -1.23 5.85 -26.80
CA PRO A 181 -2.45 6.21 -27.53
C PRO A 181 -3.73 5.81 -26.78
N ALA A 182 -3.73 4.65 -26.12
CA ALA A 182 -4.89 4.18 -25.35
C ALA A 182 -5.12 5.04 -24.10
N LEU A 183 -4.05 5.42 -23.39
CA LEU A 183 -4.14 6.32 -22.25
C LEU A 183 -4.59 7.73 -22.67
N ALA A 184 -4.07 8.26 -23.78
CA ALA A 184 -4.46 9.56 -24.30
C ALA A 184 -5.96 9.63 -24.64
N ARG A 185 -6.49 8.59 -25.30
CA ARG A 185 -7.94 8.48 -25.58
C ARG A 185 -8.77 8.43 -24.32
N LEU A 186 -8.37 7.62 -23.34
CA LEU A 186 -9.06 7.53 -22.05
C LEU A 186 -9.15 8.90 -21.36
N PHE A 187 -8.04 9.64 -21.30
CA PHE A 187 -8.02 10.95 -20.68
C PHE A 187 -8.84 11.96 -21.47
N LEU A 188 -8.77 11.95 -22.80
CA LEU A 188 -9.59 12.80 -23.65
C LEU A 188 -11.08 12.58 -23.38
N GLU A 189 -11.55 11.33 -23.44
CA GLU A 189 -12.95 10.98 -23.17
C GLU A 189 -13.38 11.39 -21.77
N ARG A 190 -12.53 11.14 -20.76
CA ARG A 190 -12.82 11.49 -19.37
C ARG A 190 -13.00 13.01 -19.21
N PHE A 191 -12.04 13.80 -19.70
CA PHE A 191 -12.07 15.25 -19.52
C PHE A 191 -13.09 15.95 -20.44
N SER A 192 -13.46 15.34 -21.58
CA SER A 192 -14.55 15.83 -22.41
C SER A 192 -15.93 15.60 -21.78
N ASN A 193 -16.09 14.57 -20.94
CA ASN A 193 -17.35 14.29 -20.24
C ASN A 193 -17.47 15.01 -18.87
N GLU A 194 -16.34 15.47 -18.32
CA GLU A 194 -16.30 16.27 -17.08
C GLU A 194 -16.51 17.78 -17.33
N ASN A 195 -16.56 18.21 -18.61
CA ASN A 195 -16.89 19.57 -19.06
C ASN A 195 -18.27 19.62 -19.71
#